data_AF-A0A1U7SXV8-F1
#
_entry.id   AF-A0A1U7SXV8-F1
#
_cell.length_a   1.000
_cell.length_b   1.000
_cell.length_c   1.000
_cell.angle_alpha   90.00
_cell.angle_beta   90.00
_cell.angle_gamma   90.00
#
_symmetry.space_group_name_H-M   'P 1'
#
loop_
_entity.id
_entity.type
_entity.pdbx_description
1 polymer ?
#
loop_
_entity_poly.entity_id
_entity_poly.type
_entity_poly.pdbx_seq_one_letter_code
_entity_poly.pdbx_strand_id
1 'polypeptide(L)'
;MRVASEEAEQSSTESSDESSLANTSTRTQLPQSMKIMHEIMYKLEVLYVLCVLLMGRQRNQVHKMIAEFKLIPGLNNLFDKLIWRKHSASALVLHGHNQNCDCSPDITLKIQFLRLLQSFSDHHENKYLLLNSQELNELSAISLKANIPEADAVVNTDRSLVCDGKRGLLTRLLQVMKKEPAESSFRFWQARAVESFLRGTTSYADQIFLLKRGLLEHILYCIVDSECKSRDVLQSYFDLLGELMKFNIDAFKRFNKYINTDEKFQIFLNQINSSLVDSNMLVRCITLSLDRFENQSDAKVAEVLSECHLLSYMSQMSMRMSFLFRLINIIHVQTLTQENVSCLNTSLVILMLARRKDKLPFYLHTLQQMEYTEKYPGFIMNNFHSLLRFWQQHYLNKDKDSTCLENSSCISFTYWKETVSILLSPDRTSPCAIVSYIDEAYMDIDRDFTEE
;
A
#
# COMPACT_ATOMS: atom_id res chain seq x y z
N MET A 1 -19.05 -23.86 -83.33
CA MET A 1 -18.37 -24.82 -84.22
C MET A 1 -18.77 -26.21 -83.76
N ARG A 2 -19.61 -26.91 -84.56
CA ARG A 2 -20.03 -28.32 -84.52
C ARG A 2 -20.78 -28.84 -83.26
N VAL A 3 -22.10 -29.11 -83.35
CA VAL A 3 -22.81 -30.37 -83.76
C VAL A 3 -22.97 -31.31 -82.55
N ALA A 4 -24.20 -31.52 -82.05
CA ALA A 4 -25.04 -32.75 -82.16
C ALA A 4 -24.35 -34.03 -81.62
N SER A 5 -24.93 -34.96 -80.88
CA SER A 5 -26.28 -35.57 -80.88
C SER A 5 -26.37 -36.45 -79.60
N GLU A 6 -27.56 -36.69 -79.01
CA GLU A 6 -28.30 -38.00 -79.00
C GLU A 6 -27.47 -39.22 -78.54
N GLU A 7 -27.94 -40.21 -77.79
CA GLU A 7 -29.16 -40.59 -77.08
C GLU A 7 -28.81 -41.90 -76.34
N ALA A 8 -29.46 -42.18 -75.20
CA ALA A 8 -30.07 -43.48 -74.81
C ALA A 8 -29.25 -44.81 -74.93
N GLU A 9 -29.36 -45.85 -74.12
CA GLU A 9 -30.25 -46.29 -73.04
C GLU A 9 -29.69 -47.65 -72.55
N GLN A 10 -30.10 -48.09 -71.34
CA GLN A 10 -30.13 -49.48 -70.84
C GLN A 10 -28.76 -50.15 -70.51
N SER A 11 -28.57 -50.97 -69.46
CA SER A 11 -29.48 -51.80 -68.64
C SER A 11 -28.82 -52.23 -67.32
N SER A 12 -29.61 -52.34 -66.23
CA SER A 12 -29.58 -53.31 -65.10
C SER A 12 -28.21 -53.65 -64.44
N THR A 13 -28.04 -53.67 -63.11
CA THR A 13 -28.82 -54.42 -62.11
C THR A 13 -28.34 -54.05 -60.68
N GLU A 14 -29.26 -54.10 -59.71
CA GLU A 14 -29.05 -54.44 -58.28
C GLU A 14 -28.35 -53.48 -57.30
N SER A 15 -29.19 -52.95 -56.40
CA SER A 15 -29.14 -53.15 -54.93
C SER A 15 -28.84 -51.94 -54.03
N SER A 16 -29.74 -51.81 -53.04
CA SER A 16 -29.59 -51.24 -51.69
C SER A 16 -29.48 -49.71 -51.52
N ASP A 17 -30.61 -49.15 -51.10
CA ASP A 17 -30.79 -48.06 -50.13
C ASP A 17 -29.54 -47.41 -49.53
N GLU A 18 -29.23 -46.18 -49.98
CA GLU A 18 -28.64 -45.15 -49.11
C GLU A 18 -29.39 -43.83 -49.28
N SER A 19 -30.28 -43.57 -48.32
CA SER A 19 -30.82 -42.24 -48.05
C SER A 19 -30.03 -41.62 -46.90
N SER A 20 -29.02 -40.79 -47.18
CA SER A 20 -28.45 -39.90 -46.15
C SER A 20 -27.39 -38.92 -46.67
N LEU A 21 -27.77 -37.89 -47.43
CA LEU A 21 -26.94 -36.68 -47.54
C LEU A 21 -27.80 -35.40 -47.49
N ALA A 22 -28.50 -35.23 -46.37
CA ALA A 22 -28.83 -33.90 -45.88
C ALA A 22 -27.61 -33.40 -45.09
N ASN A 23 -26.75 -32.62 -45.75
CA ASN A 23 -25.67 -31.86 -45.13
C ASN A 23 -26.26 -30.84 -44.13
N THR A 24 -26.45 -31.25 -42.88
CA THR A 24 -26.53 -30.34 -41.74
C THR A 24 -25.11 -30.17 -41.21
N SER A 25 -24.50 -29.02 -41.51
CA SER A 25 -23.27 -28.60 -40.84
C SER A 25 -23.57 -28.35 -39.37
N THR A 26 -23.38 -29.37 -38.53
CA THR A 26 -23.31 -29.25 -37.09
C THR A 26 -22.03 -28.48 -36.74
N ARG A 27 -22.10 -27.14 -36.81
CA ARG A 27 -21.14 -26.26 -36.15
C ARG A 27 -21.17 -26.65 -34.66
N THR A 28 -20.17 -27.39 -34.22
CA THR A 28 -19.93 -27.71 -32.81
C THR A 28 -19.77 -26.41 -32.06
N GLN A 29 -20.87 -25.90 -31.49
CA GLN A 29 -20.83 -24.71 -30.65
C GLN A 29 -20.01 -25.06 -29.39
N LEU A 30 -18.95 -24.29 -29.15
CA LEU A 30 -18.18 -24.38 -27.91
C LEU A 30 -19.13 -24.32 -26.70
N PRO A 31 -18.99 -25.22 -25.71
CA PRO A 31 -19.77 -25.19 -24.49
C PRO A 31 -19.76 -23.80 -23.85
N GLN A 32 -20.91 -23.33 -23.37
CA GLN A 32 -21.03 -22.00 -22.76
C GLN A 32 -20.05 -21.79 -21.60
N SER A 33 -19.77 -22.85 -20.84
CA SER A 33 -18.75 -22.85 -19.78
C SER A 33 -17.34 -22.56 -20.30
N MET A 34 -16.96 -23.12 -21.46
CA MET A 34 -15.66 -22.83 -22.10
C MET A 34 -15.58 -21.39 -22.59
N LYS A 35 -16.68 -20.82 -23.10
CA LYS A 35 -16.72 -19.41 -23.51
C LYS A 35 -16.53 -18.46 -22.32
N ILE A 36 -17.22 -18.73 -21.20
CA ILE A 36 -17.09 -17.95 -19.96
C ILE A 36 -15.66 -18.04 -19.42
N MET A 37 -15.08 -19.24 -19.38
CA MET A 37 -13.71 -19.46 -18.93
C MET A 37 -12.70 -18.72 -19.81
N HIS A 38 -12.86 -18.78 -21.14
CA HIS A 38 -12.00 -18.07 -22.07
C HIS A 38 -12.11 -16.54 -21.89
N GLU A 39 -13.32 -16.02 -21.67
CA GLU A 39 -13.53 -14.59 -21.39
C GLU A 39 -12.85 -14.14 -20.09
N ILE A 40 -12.92 -14.96 -19.03
CA ILE A 40 -12.24 -14.69 -17.75
C ILE A 40 -10.72 -14.67 -17.95
N MET A 41 -10.18 -15.68 -18.65
CA MET A 41 -8.75 -15.80 -18.92
C MET A 41 -8.23 -14.64 -19.78
N TYR A 42 -8.97 -14.28 -20.83
CA TYR A 42 -8.60 -13.15 -21.67
C TYR A 42 -8.56 -11.83 -20.88
N LYS A 43 -9.58 -11.58 -20.03
CA LYS A 43 -9.58 -10.41 -19.14
C LYS A 43 -8.39 -10.45 -18.18
N LEU A 44 -8.12 -11.62 -17.59
CA LEU A 44 -7.00 -11.80 -16.66
C LEU A 44 -5.66 -11.41 -17.30
N GLU A 45 -5.40 -11.91 -18.51
CA GLU A 45 -4.17 -11.62 -19.27
C GLU A 45 -4.07 -10.14 -19.61
N VAL A 46 -5.17 -9.53 -20.09
CA VAL A 46 -5.21 -8.09 -20.41
C VAL A 46 -4.91 -7.25 -19.16
N LEU A 47 -5.57 -7.53 -18.03
CA LEU A 47 -5.34 -6.80 -16.78
C LEU A 47 -3.88 -6.97 -16.31
N TYR A 48 -3.33 -8.18 -16.42
CA TYR A 48 -1.94 -8.46 -16.07
C TYR A 48 -0.95 -7.66 -16.92
N VAL A 49 -1.10 -7.66 -18.24
CA VAL A 49 -0.24 -6.90 -19.15
C VAL A 49 -0.31 -5.40 -18.83
N LEU A 50 -1.51 -4.86 -18.57
CA LEU A 50 -1.68 -3.46 -18.18
C LEU A 50 -0.97 -3.13 -16.86
N CYS A 51 -1.03 -4.01 -15.85
CA CYS A 51 -0.25 -3.84 -14.61
C CYS A 51 1.24 -3.73 -14.90
N VAL A 52 1.80 -4.64 -15.71
CA VAL A 52 3.23 -4.63 -16.05
C VAL A 52 3.62 -3.33 -16.77
N LEU A 53 2.78 -2.87 -17.70
CA LEU A 53 3.02 -1.62 -18.44
C LEU A 53 2.97 -0.38 -17.53
N LEU A 54 2.05 -0.35 -16.56
CA LEU A 54 1.94 0.74 -15.57
C LEU A 54 3.12 0.80 -14.59
N MET A 55 3.81 -0.32 -14.36
CA MET A 55 5.04 -0.36 -13.57
C MET A 55 6.31 -0.08 -14.41
N GLY A 56 6.16 0.04 -15.73
CA GLY A 56 7.27 0.21 -16.67
C GLY A 56 7.77 1.64 -16.82
N ARG A 57 8.81 1.83 -17.64
CA ARG A 57 9.41 3.15 -17.94
C ARG A 57 8.45 4.12 -18.63
N GLN A 58 7.49 3.60 -19.40
CA GLN A 58 6.51 4.39 -20.16
C GLN A 58 5.19 4.60 -19.41
N ARG A 59 5.18 4.44 -18.07
CA ARG A 59 3.94 4.47 -17.27
C ARG A 59 3.04 5.67 -17.56
N ASN A 60 3.59 6.87 -17.72
CA ASN A 60 2.80 8.09 -17.95
C ASN A 60 2.07 8.04 -19.31
N GLN A 61 2.71 7.49 -20.34
CA GLN A 61 2.06 7.27 -21.63
C GLN A 61 0.96 6.21 -21.52
N VAL A 62 1.20 5.14 -20.76
CA VAL A 62 0.20 4.09 -20.51
C VAL A 62 -1.01 4.65 -19.77
N HIS A 63 -0.80 5.49 -18.74
CA HIS A 63 -1.88 6.19 -18.04
C HIS A 63 -2.71 7.07 -18.97
N LYS A 64 -2.06 7.82 -19.86
CA LYS A 64 -2.74 8.65 -20.87
C LYS A 64 -3.62 7.78 -21.78
N MET A 65 -3.08 6.69 -22.32
CA MET A 65 -3.84 5.77 -23.18
C MET A 65 -5.00 5.12 -22.43
N ILE A 66 -4.78 4.62 -21.21
CA ILE A 66 -5.83 4.02 -20.37
C ILE A 66 -7.00 4.99 -20.13
N ALA A 67 -6.69 6.27 -19.91
CA ALA A 67 -7.69 7.32 -19.75
C ALA A 67 -8.43 7.60 -21.06
N GLU A 68 -7.71 7.80 -22.17
CA GLU A 68 -8.28 8.07 -23.51
C GLU A 68 -9.21 6.93 -23.99
N PHE A 69 -8.86 5.68 -23.70
CA PHE A 69 -9.68 4.50 -24.02
C PHE A 69 -10.81 4.24 -23.02
N LYS A 70 -11.02 5.12 -22.03
CA LYS A 70 -12.08 5.01 -21.01
C LYS A 70 -12.08 3.66 -20.28
N LEU A 71 -10.90 3.11 -20.03
CA LEU A 71 -10.79 1.83 -19.35
C LEU A 71 -11.35 1.90 -17.92
N ILE A 72 -11.11 3.00 -17.19
CA ILE A 72 -11.56 3.14 -15.79
C ILE A 72 -13.10 3.09 -15.63
N PRO A 73 -13.89 3.85 -16.42
CA PRO A 73 -15.34 3.63 -16.49
C PRO A 73 -15.73 2.19 -16.84
N GLY A 74 -15.00 1.56 -17.78
CA GLY A 74 -15.17 0.15 -18.13
C GLY A 74 -14.93 -0.82 -16.96
N LEU A 75 -13.88 -0.57 -16.16
CA LEU A 75 -13.58 -1.33 -14.94
C LEU A 75 -14.64 -1.11 -13.87
N ASN A 76 -15.19 0.09 -13.75
CA ASN A 76 -16.33 0.36 -12.87
C ASN A 76 -17.53 -0.52 -13.25
N ASN A 77 -17.83 -0.66 -14.55
CA ASN A 77 -18.90 -1.55 -15.01
C ASN A 77 -18.56 -3.04 -14.81
N LEU A 78 -17.29 -3.43 -15.00
CA LEU A 78 -16.83 -4.79 -14.72
C LEU A 78 -16.96 -5.15 -13.23
N PHE A 79 -16.76 -4.19 -12.33
CA PHE A 79 -16.84 -4.41 -10.89
C PHE A 79 -18.19 -4.99 -10.43
N ASP A 80 -19.32 -4.64 -11.09
CA ASP A 80 -20.65 -5.22 -10.77
C ASP A 80 -20.77 -6.68 -11.21
N LYS A 81 -20.03 -7.07 -12.24
CA LYS A 81 -20.04 -8.42 -12.78
C LYS A 81 -19.13 -9.35 -11.98
N LEU A 82 -18.20 -8.80 -11.20
CA LEU A 82 -17.34 -9.58 -10.30
C LEU A 82 -18.15 -9.98 -9.06
N ILE A 83 -18.23 -11.30 -8.82
CA ILE A 83 -18.94 -11.84 -7.66
C ILE A 83 -18.08 -11.64 -6.41
N TRP A 84 -18.16 -10.49 -5.76
CA TRP A 84 -17.36 -10.19 -4.55
C TRP A 84 -17.79 -10.98 -3.31
N ARG A 85 -18.99 -11.58 -3.31
CA ARG A 85 -19.48 -12.50 -2.28
C ARG A 85 -19.97 -13.79 -2.90
N LYS A 86 -19.53 -14.96 -2.39
CA LYS A 86 -20.31 -16.18 -2.57
C LYS A 86 -21.64 -15.96 -1.83
N HIS A 87 -22.76 -15.96 -2.54
CA HIS A 87 -24.05 -16.00 -1.87
C HIS A 87 -24.13 -17.37 -1.16
N SER A 88 -24.35 -17.36 0.14
CA SER A 88 -24.75 -18.54 0.89
C SER A 88 -26.15 -18.95 0.44
N ALA A 89 -26.25 -19.57 -0.73
CA ALA A 89 -27.49 -20.12 -1.24
C ALA A 89 -27.18 -21.49 -1.83
N SER A 90 -27.65 -22.51 -1.12
CA SER A 90 -27.87 -23.89 -1.54
C SER A 90 -27.94 -24.06 -3.06
N ALA A 91 -26.91 -24.67 -3.65
CA ALA A 91 -26.99 -25.33 -4.95
C ALA A 91 -25.85 -26.35 -5.07
N LEU A 92 -26.18 -27.61 -4.81
CA LEU A 92 -25.47 -28.82 -5.27
C LEU A 92 -23.96 -28.84 -5.00
N VAL A 93 -23.60 -29.14 -3.75
CA VAL A 93 -22.26 -29.58 -3.38
C VAL A 93 -22.02 -30.97 -3.99
N LEU A 94 -21.34 -31.02 -5.14
CA LEU A 94 -20.60 -32.22 -5.52
C LEU A 94 -19.45 -32.38 -4.51
N HIS A 95 -19.57 -33.36 -3.62
CA HIS A 95 -18.52 -33.78 -2.70
C HIS A 95 -17.24 -34.08 -3.48
N GLY A 96 -16.14 -33.37 -3.19
CA GLY A 96 -14.82 -33.83 -3.65
C GLY A 96 -13.66 -32.82 -3.74
N HIS A 97 -13.88 -31.50 -3.66
CA HIS A 97 -12.77 -30.53 -3.74
C HIS A 97 -12.77 -29.56 -2.56
N ASN A 98 -11.61 -29.46 -1.89
CA ASN A 98 -11.34 -28.55 -0.78
C ASN A 98 -11.95 -27.17 -1.03
N GLN A 99 -12.83 -26.73 -0.13
CA GLN A 99 -13.68 -25.54 -0.29
C GLN A 99 -12.92 -24.20 -0.28
N ASN A 100 -11.59 -24.22 -0.17
CA ASN A 100 -10.71 -23.05 -0.07
C ASN A 100 -9.53 -23.07 -1.08
N CYS A 101 -9.67 -23.67 -2.28
CA CYS A 101 -8.63 -23.48 -3.30
C CYS A 101 -8.75 -22.07 -3.89
N ASP A 102 -7.77 -21.21 -3.64
CA ASP A 102 -7.56 -19.90 -4.27
C ASP A 102 -7.25 -20.00 -5.79
N CYS A 103 -7.49 -21.17 -6.38
CA CYS A 103 -7.02 -21.61 -7.69
C CYS A 103 -8.08 -21.40 -8.79
N SER A 104 -9.21 -20.78 -8.47
CA SER A 104 -10.27 -20.48 -9.43
C SER A 104 -9.88 -19.28 -10.32
N PRO A 105 -10.11 -19.35 -11.64
CA PRO A 105 -9.90 -18.22 -12.55
C PRO A 105 -10.62 -16.93 -12.10
N ASP A 106 -11.79 -17.04 -11.45
CA ASP A 106 -12.53 -15.91 -10.90
C ASP A 106 -11.81 -15.22 -9.73
N ILE A 107 -11.14 -16.00 -8.87
CA ILE A 107 -10.34 -15.49 -7.76
C ILE A 107 -9.12 -14.75 -8.33
N THR A 108 -8.40 -15.36 -9.26
CA THR A 108 -7.24 -14.76 -9.91
C THR A 108 -7.62 -13.47 -10.64
N LEU A 109 -8.79 -13.44 -11.31
CA LEU A 109 -9.27 -12.24 -11.98
C LEU A 109 -9.52 -11.09 -11.00
N LYS A 110 -10.13 -11.35 -9.84
CA LYS A 110 -10.33 -10.33 -8.80
C LYS A 110 -9.01 -9.82 -8.24
N ILE A 111 -8.05 -10.71 -7.97
CA ILE A 111 -6.72 -10.32 -7.49
C ILE A 111 -6.04 -9.42 -8.54
N GLN A 112 -6.07 -9.80 -9.81
CA GLN A 112 -5.47 -8.96 -10.86
C GLN A 112 -6.22 -7.65 -11.08
N PHE A 113 -7.54 -7.63 -10.91
CA PHE A 113 -8.32 -6.40 -10.91
C PHE A 113 -7.83 -5.45 -9.81
N LEU A 114 -7.66 -5.93 -8.58
CA LEU A 114 -7.16 -5.14 -7.46
C LEU A 114 -5.71 -4.68 -7.68
N ARG A 115 -4.84 -5.54 -8.23
CA ARG A 115 -3.46 -5.17 -8.61
C ARG A 115 -3.43 -4.08 -9.68
N LEU A 116 -4.37 -4.09 -10.62
CA LEU A 116 -4.48 -3.04 -11.61
C LEU A 116 -4.88 -1.71 -10.96
N LEU A 117 -5.88 -1.71 -10.07
CA LEU A 117 -6.24 -0.50 -9.33
C LEU A 117 -5.09 0.02 -8.47
N GLN A 118 -4.36 -0.89 -7.83
CA GLN A 118 -3.16 -0.56 -7.08
C GLN A 118 -2.15 0.17 -7.97
N SER A 119 -1.75 -0.47 -9.07
CA SER A 119 -0.73 0.04 -10.01
C SER A 119 -1.17 1.33 -10.70
N PHE A 120 -2.47 1.48 -10.98
CA PHE A 120 -3.04 2.67 -11.60
C PHE A 120 -3.10 3.89 -10.67
N SER A 121 -3.13 3.68 -9.35
CA SER A 121 -3.24 4.80 -8.40
C SER A 121 -1.89 5.23 -7.83
N ASP A 122 -0.92 4.32 -7.75
CA ASP A 122 0.35 4.51 -7.04
C ASP A 122 1.15 5.70 -7.58
N HIS A 123 1.21 6.78 -6.79
CA HIS A 123 1.95 8.01 -7.10
C HIS A 123 1.58 8.62 -8.47
N HIS A 124 0.29 8.63 -8.83
CA HIS A 124 -0.18 9.19 -10.10
C HIS A 124 -1.49 9.98 -9.98
N GLU A 125 -1.60 11.11 -10.69
CA GLU A 125 -2.74 12.04 -10.63
C GLU A 125 -4.05 11.44 -11.20
N ASN A 126 -3.96 10.62 -12.25
CA ASN A 126 -5.11 9.90 -12.82
C ASN A 126 -5.84 8.98 -11.82
N LYS A 127 -5.33 8.78 -10.60
CA LYS A 127 -6.08 8.11 -9.52
C LYS A 127 -7.49 8.68 -9.33
N TYR A 128 -7.69 9.98 -9.59
CA TYR A 128 -9.00 10.64 -9.48
C TYR A 128 -10.03 10.17 -10.52
N LEU A 129 -9.61 9.50 -11.60
CA LEU A 129 -10.52 8.85 -12.54
C LEU A 129 -11.30 7.68 -11.91
N LEU A 130 -10.81 7.13 -10.78
CA LEU A 130 -11.53 6.12 -9.99
C LEU A 130 -12.76 6.67 -9.27
N LEU A 131 -12.93 7.98 -9.22
CA LEU A 131 -14.10 8.64 -8.63
C LEU A 131 -15.16 8.90 -9.69
N ASN A 132 -16.37 9.27 -9.28
CA ASN A 132 -17.35 9.88 -10.18
C ASN A 132 -17.39 11.41 -10.03
N SER A 133 -18.17 12.08 -10.88
CA SER A 133 -18.29 13.55 -10.87
C SER A 133 -18.78 14.12 -9.52
N GLN A 134 -19.68 13.41 -8.83
CA GLN A 134 -20.19 13.84 -7.53
C GLN A 134 -19.13 13.73 -6.43
N GLU A 135 -18.32 12.69 -6.47
CA GLU A 135 -17.22 12.45 -5.54
C GLU A 135 -16.06 13.43 -5.73
N LEU A 136 -15.77 13.82 -6.98
CA LEU A 136 -14.83 14.94 -7.24
C LEU A 136 -15.34 16.25 -6.64
N ASN A 137 -16.62 16.57 -6.80
CA ASN A 137 -17.21 17.75 -6.15
C ASN A 137 -17.14 17.67 -4.62
N GLU A 138 -17.23 16.46 -4.06
CA GLU A 138 -17.04 16.26 -2.62
C GLU A 138 -15.60 16.60 -2.19
N LEU A 139 -14.58 16.23 -2.97
CA LEU A 139 -13.19 16.62 -2.70
C LEU A 139 -13.03 18.15 -2.72
N SER A 140 -13.55 18.82 -3.76
CA SER A 140 -13.54 20.29 -3.85
C SER A 140 -14.21 20.94 -2.63
N ALA A 141 -15.38 20.41 -2.23
CA ALA A 141 -16.12 20.89 -1.06
C ALA A 141 -15.38 20.65 0.27
N ILE A 142 -14.62 19.55 0.39
CA ILE A 142 -13.78 19.29 1.56
C ILE A 142 -12.67 20.33 1.65
N SER A 143 -11.96 20.59 0.54
CA SER A 143 -10.88 21.58 0.49
C SER A 143 -11.39 22.98 0.84
N LEU A 144 -12.52 23.38 0.25
CA LEU A 144 -13.18 24.67 0.55
C LEU A 144 -13.54 24.78 2.03
N LYS A 145 -14.15 23.74 2.62
CA LYS A 145 -14.54 23.74 4.03
C LYS A 145 -13.32 23.82 4.98
N ALA A 146 -12.20 23.22 4.59
CA ALA A 146 -10.98 23.24 5.37
C ALA A 146 -10.11 24.49 5.12
N ASN A 147 -10.54 25.40 4.23
CA ASN A 147 -9.79 26.58 3.82
C ASN A 147 -8.37 26.24 3.33
N ILE A 148 -8.25 25.18 2.53
CA ILE A 148 -7.01 24.76 1.89
C ILE A 148 -7.16 24.83 0.36
N PRO A 149 -6.05 25.06 -0.38
CA PRO A 149 -6.07 25.00 -1.84
C PRO A 149 -6.58 23.63 -2.32
N GLU A 150 -7.40 23.66 -3.36
CA GLU A 150 -7.78 22.42 -4.06
C GLU A 150 -6.55 21.86 -4.79
N ALA A 151 -6.40 20.54 -4.80
CA ALA A 151 -5.30 19.91 -5.50
C ALA A 151 -5.46 20.08 -7.03
N ASP A 152 -4.41 20.55 -7.71
CA ASP A 152 -4.41 20.79 -9.15
C ASP A 152 -4.87 19.55 -9.93
N ALA A 153 -4.44 18.36 -9.51
CA ALA A 153 -4.84 17.09 -10.11
C ALA A 153 -6.36 16.85 -10.05
N VAL A 154 -7.06 17.31 -9.01
CA VAL A 154 -8.53 17.23 -8.91
C VAL A 154 -9.18 18.22 -9.87
N VAL A 155 -8.70 19.46 -9.89
CA VAL A 155 -9.21 20.54 -10.77
C VAL A 155 -9.04 20.16 -12.24
N ASN A 156 -7.89 19.60 -12.60
CA ASN A 156 -7.51 19.25 -13.98
C ASN A 156 -8.05 17.88 -14.42
N THR A 157 -8.76 17.15 -13.56
CA THR A 157 -9.34 15.86 -13.93
C THR A 157 -10.46 16.04 -14.95
N ASP A 158 -10.31 15.42 -16.13
CA ASP A 158 -11.35 15.40 -17.16
C ASP A 158 -12.56 14.57 -16.72
N ARG A 159 -13.66 15.26 -16.40
CA ARG A 159 -14.91 14.69 -15.92
C ARG A 159 -15.63 13.80 -16.94
N SER A 160 -15.21 13.80 -18.21
CA SER A 160 -15.74 12.89 -19.24
C SER A 160 -15.10 11.49 -19.22
N LEU A 161 -14.02 11.32 -18.43
CA LEU A 161 -13.22 10.09 -18.32
C LEU A 161 -13.37 9.39 -16.95
N VAL A 162 -14.07 10.01 -16.01
CA VAL A 162 -14.29 9.50 -14.64
C VAL A 162 -15.36 8.41 -14.62
N CYS A 163 -15.45 7.66 -13.52
CA CYS A 163 -16.46 6.61 -13.38
C CYS A 163 -17.90 7.14 -13.52
N ASP A 164 -18.73 6.39 -14.25
CA ASP A 164 -20.16 6.64 -14.35
C ASP A 164 -20.95 6.12 -13.14
N GLY A 165 -22.20 6.56 -13.02
CA GLY A 165 -23.16 6.04 -12.05
C GLY A 165 -23.08 6.67 -10.66
N LYS A 166 -23.74 6.03 -9.66
CA LYS A 166 -23.94 6.60 -8.32
C LYS A 166 -22.68 6.65 -7.46
N ARG A 167 -21.68 5.81 -7.76
CA ARG A 167 -20.44 5.67 -6.98
C ARG A 167 -19.29 5.38 -7.91
N GLY A 168 -18.15 6.03 -7.67
CA GLY A 168 -16.89 5.67 -8.30
C GLY A 168 -16.35 4.35 -7.77
N LEU A 169 -15.37 3.83 -8.48
CA LEU A 169 -14.74 2.55 -8.23
C LEU A 169 -14.07 2.49 -6.85
N LEU A 170 -13.45 3.59 -6.38
CA LEU A 170 -12.85 3.65 -5.04
C LEU A 170 -13.89 3.46 -3.94
N THR A 171 -15.01 4.19 -3.99
CA THR A 171 -16.09 4.06 -3.00
C THR A 171 -16.70 2.66 -3.01
N ARG A 172 -16.80 2.02 -4.17
CA ARG A 172 -17.31 0.64 -4.31
C ARG A 172 -16.33 -0.38 -3.74
N LEU A 173 -15.03 -0.21 -3.97
CA LEU A 173 -13.98 -1.02 -3.37
C LEU A 173 -14.08 -0.99 -1.83
N LEU A 174 -14.23 0.19 -1.23
CA LEU A 174 -14.39 0.33 0.22
C LEU A 174 -15.63 -0.42 0.76
N GLN A 175 -16.71 -0.47 -0.01
CA GLN A 175 -17.93 -1.16 0.40
C GLN A 175 -17.77 -2.68 0.39
N VAL A 176 -17.01 -3.20 -0.56
CA VAL A 176 -16.65 -4.62 -0.59
C VAL A 176 -15.67 -4.94 0.54
N MET A 177 -14.63 -4.12 0.72
CA MET A 177 -13.63 -4.28 1.76
C MET A 177 -14.23 -4.39 3.17
N LYS A 178 -15.17 -3.51 3.51
CA LYS A 178 -15.89 -3.53 4.81
C LYS A 178 -16.72 -4.79 5.04
N LYS A 179 -17.03 -5.51 3.97
CA LYS A 179 -17.91 -6.67 3.94
C LYS A 179 -17.14 -7.97 3.75
N GLU A 180 -15.83 -7.89 3.56
CA GLU A 180 -14.94 -9.02 3.33
C GLU A 180 -14.76 -9.83 4.63
N PRO A 181 -14.79 -11.17 4.62
CA PRO A 181 -14.53 -11.98 5.82
C PRO A 181 -13.12 -11.77 6.38
N ALA A 182 -12.92 -11.90 7.69
CA ALA A 182 -11.63 -11.68 8.37
C ALA A 182 -10.50 -12.56 7.82
N GLU A 183 -10.80 -13.82 7.49
CA GLU A 183 -9.84 -14.81 6.99
C GLU A 183 -9.54 -14.69 5.48
N SER A 184 -10.12 -13.71 4.79
CA SER A 184 -10.01 -13.60 3.34
C SER A 184 -8.68 -12.98 2.92
N SER A 185 -7.96 -13.66 2.03
CA SER A 185 -6.74 -13.15 1.39
C SER A 185 -6.99 -11.91 0.52
N PHE A 186 -8.24 -11.62 0.13
CA PHE A 186 -8.58 -10.39 -0.60
C PHE A 186 -8.36 -9.12 0.22
N ARG A 187 -8.39 -9.19 1.56
CA ARG A 187 -8.18 -8.03 2.43
C ARG A 187 -6.85 -7.34 2.16
N PHE A 188 -5.79 -8.14 1.96
CA PHE A 188 -4.47 -7.66 1.60
C PHE A 188 -4.52 -6.81 0.31
N TRP A 189 -5.04 -7.38 -0.77
CA TRP A 189 -5.11 -6.71 -2.07
C TRP A 189 -6.04 -5.49 -2.06
N GLN A 190 -7.15 -5.55 -1.32
CA GLN A 190 -8.07 -4.42 -1.15
C GLN A 190 -7.39 -3.27 -0.38
N ALA A 191 -6.69 -3.57 0.71
CA ALA A 191 -5.96 -2.57 1.49
C ALA A 191 -4.89 -1.89 0.64
N ARG A 192 -4.08 -2.66 -0.10
CA ARG A 192 -3.03 -2.14 -0.99
C ARG A 192 -3.59 -1.26 -2.12
N ALA A 193 -4.73 -1.61 -2.70
CA ALA A 193 -5.38 -0.83 -3.74
C ALA A 193 -5.97 0.51 -3.22
N VAL A 194 -6.48 0.53 -1.98
CA VAL A 194 -6.93 1.77 -1.34
C VAL A 194 -5.75 2.62 -0.89
N GLU A 195 -4.70 1.99 -0.36
CA GLU A 195 -3.48 2.66 0.08
C GLU A 195 -2.79 3.37 -1.08
N SER A 196 -2.69 2.72 -2.25
CA SER A 196 -2.05 3.34 -3.41
C SER A 196 -2.79 4.59 -3.91
N PHE A 197 -4.10 4.71 -3.66
CA PHE A 197 -4.83 5.97 -3.90
C PHE A 197 -4.38 7.10 -2.97
N LEU A 198 -3.97 6.80 -1.74
CA LEU A 198 -3.47 7.81 -0.79
C LEU A 198 -2.00 8.16 -1.00
N ARG A 199 -1.22 7.27 -1.64
CA ARG A 199 0.20 7.50 -1.95
C ARG A 199 0.41 8.68 -2.92
N GLY A 200 1.62 9.23 -2.89
CA GLY A 200 1.98 10.48 -3.56
C GLY A 200 1.98 11.66 -2.60
N THR A 201 1.68 12.85 -3.12
CA THR A 201 1.52 14.05 -2.29
C THR A 201 0.37 13.86 -1.31
N THR A 202 0.63 14.04 -0.02
CA THR A 202 -0.40 13.86 1.02
C THR A 202 -1.52 14.88 0.86
N SER A 203 -2.75 14.40 0.68
CA SER A 203 -3.95 15.22 0.47
C SER A 203 -4.91 15.07 1.64
N TYR A 204 -5.13 16.17 2.37
CA TYR A 204 -6.12 16.23 3.44
C TYR A 204 -7.54 15.91 2.90
N ALA A 205 -7.87 16.37 1.70
CA ALA A 205 -9.18 16.12 1.08
C ALA A 205 -9.39 14.62 0.79
N ASP A 206 -8.39 13.93 0.24
CA ASP A 206 -8.43 12.49 -0.06
C ASP A 206 -8.63 11.69 1.24
N GLN A 207 -7.87 12.03 2.28
CA GLN A 207 -7.98 11.37 3.58
C GLN A 207 -9.38 11.58 4.20
N ILE A 208 -9.89 12.82 4.24
CA ILE A 208 -11.22 13.12 4.78
C ILE A 208 -12.33 12.44 3.98
N PHE A 209 -12.20 12.34 2.66
CA PHE A 209 -13.14 11.62 1.80
C PHE A 209 -13.26 10.14 2.22
N LEU A 210 -12.14 9.48 2.51
CA LEU A 210 -12.11 8.10 2.99
C LEU A 210 -12.55 7.97 4.45
N LEU A 211 -12.21 8.93 5.31
CA LEU A 211 -12.68 9.00 6.70
C LEU A 211 -14.21 9.14 6.77
N LYS A 212 -14.82 9.99 5.93
CA LYS A 212 -16.29 10.09 5.83
C LYS A 212 -16.94 8.79 5.40
N ARG A 213 -16.23 7.95 4.66
CA ARG A 213 -16.66 6.61 4.27
C ARG A 213 -16.35 5.56 5.33
N GLY A 214 -15.83 5.94 6.50
CA GLY A 214 -15.60 5.08 7.66
C GLY A 214 -14.45 4.08 7.47
N LEU A 215 -13.43 4.45 6.71
CA LEU A 215 -12.28 3.57 6.46
C LEU A 215 -11.43 3.36 7.72
N LEU A 216 -11.17 4.43 8.48
CA LEU A 216 -10.33 4.36 9.69
C LEU A 216 -10.94 3.41 10.73
N GLU A 217 -12.24 3.53 11.01
CA GLU A 217 -12.94 2.68 11.97
C GLU A 217 -12.92 1.22 11.53
N HIS A 218 -13.00 0.94 10.22
CA HIS A 218 -12.86 -0.41 9.69
C HIS A 218 -11.45 -0.99 9.87
N ILE A 219 -10.41 -0.21 9.58
CA ILE A 219 -9.02 -0.66 9.75
C ILE A 219 -8.75 -0.95 11.23
N LEU A 220 -9.16 -0.06 12.13
CA LEU A 220 -8.98 -0.25 13.58
C LEU A 220 -9.76 -1.44 14.11
N TYR A 221 -10.99 -1.66 13.64
CA TYR A 221 -11.73 -2.90 13.92
C TYR A 221 -10.91 -4.13 13.52
N CYS A 222 -10.27 -4.11 12.36
CA CYS A 222 -9.49 -5.25 11.89
C CYS A 222 -8.20 -5.49 12.70
N ILE A 223 -7.52 -4.43 13.12
CA ILE A 223 -6.29 -4.52 13.92
C ILE A 223 -6.60 -4.93 15.37
N VAL A 224 -7.67 -4.40 15.95
CA VAL A 224 -7.93 -4.47 17.41
C VAL A 224 -9.03 -5.46 17.77
N ASP A 225 -10.13 -5.45 17.05
CA ASP A 225 -11.35 -6.17 17.42
C ASP A 225 -11.56 -7.45 16.61
N SER A 226 -10.77 -7.69 15.55
CA SER A 226 -10.84 -8.89 14.73
C SER A 226 -9.66 -9.81 14.98
N GLU A 227 -9.86 -11.12 14.95
CA GLU A 227 -8.79 -12.12 14.98
C GLU A 227 -8.01 -12.17 13.64
N CYS A 228 -7.47 -11.04 13.18
CA CYS A 228 -6.66 -11.02 11.97
C CYS A 228 -5.35 -11.78 12.21
N LYS A 229 -5.29 -13.03 11.71
CA LYS A 229 -4.12 -13.92 11.87
C LYS A 229 -3.07 -13.73 10.79
N SER A 230 -3.43 -13.15 9.65
CA SER A 230 -2.51 -12.95 8.53
C SER A 230 -1.60 -11.75 8.76
N ARG A 231 -0.29 -12.01 8.81
CA ARG A 231 0.76 -10.99 8.93
C ARG A 231 0.73 -10.01 7.76
N ASP A 232 0.59 -10.50 6.53
CA ASP A 232 0.57 -9.65 5.32
C ASP A 232 -0.64 -8.70 5.32
N VAL A 233 -1.80 -9.20 5.76
CA VAL A 233 -3.01 -8.38 5.89
C VAL A 233 -2.80 -7.31 6.96
N LEU A 234 -2.23 -7.67 8.12
CA LEU A 234 -1.96 -6.72 9.20
C LEU A 234 -0.97 -5.64 8.76
N GLN A 235 0.11 -6.00 8.07
CA GLN A 235 1.06 -5.06 7.47
C GLN A 235 0.35 -4.08 6.54
N SER A 236 -0.46 -4.59 5.61
CA SER A 236 -1.19 -3.74 4.66
C SER A 236 -2.17 -2.77 5.35
N TYR A 237 -2.71 -3.16 6.52
CA TYR A 237 -3.53 -2.27 7.33
C TYR A 237 -2.71 -1.20 8.06
N PHE A 238 -1.52 -1.52 8.55
CA PHE A 238 -0.63 -0.51 9.12
C PHE A 238 -0.18 0.51 8.07
N ASP A 239 0.22 0.06 6.88
CA ASP A 239 0.60 0.94 5.77
C ASP A 239 -0.57 1.86 5.36
N LEU A 240 -1.77 1.29 5.18
CA LEU A 240 -2.97 2.05 4.85
C LEU A 240 -3.37 3.03 5.96
N LEU A 241 -3.30 2.62 7.23
CA LEU A 241 -3.59 3.48 8.36
C LEU A 241 -2.59 4.65 8.43
N GLY A 242 -1.31 4.37 8.17
CA GLY A 242 -0.26 5.35 8.07
C GLY A 242 -0.59 6.42 7.05
N GLU A 243 -0.86 6.04 5.80
CA GLU A 243 -1.22 6.99 4.74
C GLU A 243 -2.52 7.76 5.02
N LEU A 244 -3.49 7.12 5.66
CA LEU A 244 -4.78 7.75 6.00
C LEU A 244 -4.66 8.80 7.12
N MET A 245 -3.78 8.58 8.10
CA MET A 245 -3.65 9.44 9.27
C MET A 245 -2.56 10.51 9.14
N LYS A 246 -1.58 10.32 8.24
CA LYS A 246 -0.40 11.19 8.10
C LYS A 246 -0.80 12.65 7.99
N PHE A 247 -0.32 13.45 8.94
CA PHE A 247 -0.56 14.90 9.05
C PHE A 247 -2.04 15.32 9.16
N ASN A 248 -2.96 14.42 9.49
CA ASN A 248 -4.39 14.70 9.51
C ASN A 248 -4.94 14.69 10.94
N ILE A 249 -5.12 15.86 11.53
CA ILE A 249 -5.57 15.99 12.94
C ILE A 249 -6.96 15.39 13.18
N ASP A 250 -7.87 15.45 12.19
CA ASP A 250 -9.20 14.84 12.27
C ASP A 250 -9.14 13.31 12.27
N ALA A 251 -8.16 12.72 11.59
CA ALA A 251 -7.91 11.28 11.65
C ALA A 251 -7.48 10.85 13.06
N PHE A 252 -6.58 11.59 13.71
CA PHE A 252 -6.17 11.32 15.10
C PHE A 252 -7.31 11.52 16.10
N LYS A 253 -8.17 12.54 15.90
CA LYS A 253 -9.38 12.73 16.71
C LYS A 253 -10.34 11.53 16.58
N ARG A 254 -10.53 11.01 15.36
CA ARG A 254 -11.36 9.81 15.12
C ARG A 254 -10.72 8.54 15.66
N PHE A 255 -9.40 8.38 15.54
CA PHE A 255 -8.66 7.29 16.17
C PHE A 255 -8.92 7.25 17.67
N ASN A 256 -8.78 8.38 18.37
CA ASN A 256 -9.00 8.46 19.82
C ASN A 256 -10.44 8.13 20.20
N LYS A 257 -11.41 8.50 19.35
CA LYS A 257 -12.82 8.15 19.56
C LYS A 257 -13.07 6.64 19.41
N TYR A 258 -12.36 5.95 18.53
CA TYR A 258 -12.51 4.50 18.32
C TYR A 258 -11.76 3.68 19.38
N ILE A 259 -10.52 4.07 19.66
CA ILE A 259 -9.64 3.49 20.69
C ILE A 259 -9.85 4.27 21.99
N ASN A 260 -11.03 4.10 22.56
CA ASN A 260 -11.52 4.88 23.71
C ASN A 260 -11.36 4.17 25.07
N THR A 261 -10.74 2.99 25.09
CA THR A 261 -10.44 2.23 26.32
C THR A 261 -8.97 1.86 26.36
N ASP A 262 -8.42 1.74 27.57
CA ASP A 262 -7.04 1.28 27.77
C ASP A 262 -6.81 -0.10 27.16
N GLU A 263 -7.78 -1.01 27.29
CA GLU A 263 -7.69 -2.36 26.71
C GLU A 263 -7.47 -2.32 25.18
N LYS A 264 -8.29 -1.54 24.45
CA LYS A 264 -8.14 -1.39 23.00
C LYS A 264 -6.80 -0.74 22.64
N PHE A 265 -6.35 0.23 23.44
CA PHE A 265 -5.08 0.89 23.23
C PHE A 265 -3.91 -0.08 23.42
N GLN A 266 -3.94 -0.90 24.47
CA GLN A 266 -2.92 -1.93 24.71
C GLN A 266 -2.91 -3.00 23.61
N ILE A 267 -4.07 -3.47 23.15
CA ILE A 267 -4.14 -4.41 22.01
C ILE A 267 -3.50 -3.78 20.77
N PHE A 268 -3.85 -2.54 20.44
CA PHE A 268 -3.28 -1.82 19.30
C PHE A 268 -1.75 -1.69 19.39
N LEU A 269 -1.23 -1.28 20.56
CA LEU A 269 0.21 -1.18 20.79
C LEU A 269 0.89 -2.54 20.74
N ASN A 270 0.27 -3.59 21.26
CA ASN A 270 0.80 -4.96 21.18
C ASN A 270 0.96 -5.41 19.73
N GLN A 271 -0.01 -5.12 18.84
CA GLN A 271 0.09 -5.44 17.42
C GLN A 271 1.24 -4.69 16.73
N ILE A 272 1.44 -3.41 17.06
CA ILE A 272 2.60 -2.64 16.56
C ILE A 272 3.91 -3.27 17.05
N ASN A 273 3.97 -3.60 18.33
CA ASN A 273 5.18 -4.09 18.98
C ASN A 273 5.55 -5.51 18.57
N SER A 274 4.60 -6.42 18.36
CA SER A 274 4.88 -7.79 17.94
C SER A 274 5.38 -7.89 16.50
N SER A 275 5.07 -6.89 15.67
CA SER A 275 5.35 -6.88 14.23
C SER A 275 6.03 -5.58 13.81
N LEU A 276 7.08 -5.18 14.54
CA LEU A 276 7.70 -3.85 14.36
C LEU A 276 8.24 -3.61 12.95
N VAL A 277 8.78 -4.64 12.26
CA VAL A 277 9.20 -4.51 10.86
C VAL A 277 8.02 -4.11 9.97
N ASP A 278 6.85 -4.67 10.20
CA ASP A 278 5.66 -4.47 9.37
C ASP A 278 4.93 -3.16 9.75
N SER A 279 5.03 -2.73 11.00
CA SER A 279 4.33 -1.55 11.53
C SER A 279 5.18 -0.27 11.50
N ASN A 280 6.47 -0.34 11.14
CA ASN A 280 7.39 0.80 11.24
C ASN A 280 6.95 2.03 10.41
N MET A 281 6.29 1.82 9.27
CA MET A 281 5.79 2.92 8.44
C MET A 281 4.68 3.70 9.15
N LEU A 282 3.83 3.02 9.93
CA LEU A 282 2.85 3.67 10.80
C LEU A 282 3.53 4.41 11.96
N VAL A 283 4.54 3.81 12.60
CA VAL A 283 5.33 4.48 13.66
C VAL A 283 5.96 5.78 13.14
N ARG A 284 6.54 5.74 11.93
CA ARG A 284 7.08 6.92 11.24
C ARG A 284 6.00 7.97 11.01
N CYS A 285 4.84 7.57 10.50
CA CYS A 285 3.70 8.46 10.26
C CYS A 285 3.27 9.18 11.55
N ILE A 286 3.10 8.44 12.65
CA ILE A 286 2.68 9.02 13.94
C ILE A 286 3.73 10.00 14.44
N THR A 287 5.01 9.64 14.35
CA THR A 287 6.14 10.46 14.80
C THR A 287 6.25 11.77 14.01
N LEU A 288 6.14 11.71 12.68
CA LEU A 288 6.13 12.88 11.80
C LEU A 288 4.90 13.77 12.05
N SER A 289 3.73 13.15 12.24
CA SER A 289 2.48 13.87 12.49
C SER A 289 2.53 14.62 13.82
N LEU A 290 3.03 13.96 14.87
CA LEU A 290 3.23 14.58 16.17
C LEU A 290 4.15 15.80 16.07
N ASP A 291 5.31 15.67 15.43
CA ASP A 291 6.24 16.80 15.27
C ASP A 291 5.61 17.96 14.50
N ARG A 292 4.84 17.67 13.44
CA ARG A 292 4.12 18.70 12.70
C ARG A 292 3.07 19.41 13.57
N PHE A 293 2.33 18.68 14.39
CA PHE A 293 1.29 19.24 15.26
C PHE A 293 1.87 20.06 16.42
N GLU A 294 2.96 19.61 17.04
CA GLU A 294 3.65 20.36 18.09
C GLU A 294 4.17 21.72 17.62
N ASN A 295 4.44 21.86 16.31
CA ASN A 295 4.90 23.11 15.69
C ASN A 295 3.75 23.99 15.16
N GLN A 296 2.49 23.63 15.41
CA GLN A 296 1.31 24.41 14.98
C GLN A 296 0.66 25.14 16.17
N SER A 297 0.26 26.39 15.95
CA SER A 297 -0.41 27.23 16.98
C SER A 297 -1.94 27.17 16.94
N ASP A 298 -2.52 26.14 16.31
CA ASP A 298 -3.97 26.00 16.12
C ASP A 298 -4.65 25.41 17.38
N ALA A 299 -5.72 26.04 17.85
CA ALA A 299 -6.45 25.62 19.05
C ALA A 299 -7.04 24.19 18.95
N LYS A 300 -7.51 23.80 17.75
CA LYS A 300 -8.02 22.45 17.48
C LYS A 300 -6.89 21.42 17.57
N VAL A 301 -5.69 21.78 17.14
CA VAL A 301 -4.50 20.92 17.23
C VAL A 301 -4.10 20.75 18.69
N ALA A 302 -4.09 21.83 19.47
CA ALA A 302 -3.81 21.79 20.91
C ALA A 302 -4.81 20.89 21.68
N GLU A 303 -6.12 21.00 21.39
CA GLU A 303 -7.16 20.13 21.94
C GLU A 303 -6.83 18.65 21.67
N VAL A 304 -6.60 18.29 20.41
CA VAL A 304 -6.34 16.89 20.03
C VAL A 304 -5.03 16.36 20.61
N LEU A 305 -3.98 17.18 20.70
CA LEU A 305 -2.72 16.80 21.36
C LEU A 305 -2.93 16.48 22.85
N SER A 306 -3.83 17.20 23.52
CA SER A 306 -4.13 16.99 24.94
C SER A 306 -4.98 15.74 25.22
N GLU A 307 -5.83 15.34 24.26
CA GLU A 307 -6.79 14.23 24.44
C GLU A 307 -6.34 12.91 23.79
N CYS A 308 -5.52 12.97 22.74
CA CYS A 308 -5.19 11.78 21.95
C CYS A 308 -4.15 10.91 22.65
N HIS A 309 -4.58 9.75 23.15
CA HIS A 309 -3.71 8.81 23.86
C HIS A 309 -2.50 8.36 23.02
N LEU A 310 -2.69 8.16 21.70
CA LEU A 310 -1.60 7.75 20.81
C LEU A 310 -0.52 8.82 20.66
N LEU A 311 -0.93 10.09 20.50
CA LEU A 311 0.01 11.20 20.39
C LEU A 311 0.69 11.48 21.74
N SER A 312 -0.05 11.41 22.85
CA SER A 312 0.51 11.50 24.20
C SER A 312 1.52 10.37 24.49
N TYR A 313 1.23 9.14 24.06
CA TYR A 313 2.17 8.03 24.16
C TYR A 313 3.45 8.27 23.35
N MET A 314 3.32 8.74 22.10
CA MET A 314 4.48 8.99 21.23
C MET A 314 5.28 10.25 21.62
N SER A 315 4.68 11.19 22.35
CA SER A 315 5.40 12.38 22.84
C SER A 315 6.40 12.04 23.96
N GLN A 316 6.17 10.94 24.68
CA GLN A 316 7.08 10.45 25.71
C GLN A 316 8.43 10.06 25.12
N MET A 317 9.50 10.61 25.69
CA MET A 317 10.87 10.34 25.26
C MET A 317 11.21 8.84 25.37
N SER A 318 10.86 8.22 26.49
CA SER A 318 11.10 6.80 26.75
C SER A 318 10.49 5.89 25.67
N MET A 319 9.29 6.23 25.18
CA MET A 319 8.61 5.45 24.14
C MET A 319 9.31 5.60 22.78
N ARG A 320 9.69 6.82 22.40
CA ARG A 320 10.49 7.06 21.18
C ARG A 320 11.83 6.36 21.22
N MET A 321 12.50 6.35 22.37
CA MET A 321 13.76 5.64 22.58
C MET A 321 13.59 4.13 22.49
N SER A 322 12.50 3.57 23.06
CA SER A 322 12.19 2.15 22.96
C SER A 322 12.01 1.72 21.49
N PHE A 323 11.25 2.49 20.70
CA PHE A 323 11.12 2.22 19.26
C PHE A 323 12.46 2.35 18.54
N LEU A 324 13.21 3.42 18.76
CA LEU A 324 14.50 3.64 18.10
C LEU A 324 15.47 2.49 18.37
N PHE A 325 15.63 2.10 19.64
CA PHE A 325 16.50 1.00 20.04
C PHE A 325 16.11 -0.30 19.34
N ARG A 326 14.81 -0.64 19.36
CA ARG A 326 14.32 -1.88 18.74
C ARG A 326 14.42 -1.86 17.22
N LEU A 327 14.11 -0.74 16.57
CA LEU A 327 14.21 -0.58 15.11
C LEU A 327 15.64 -0.76 14.62
N ILE A 328 16.64 -0.31 15.39
CA ILE A 328 18.06 -0.54 15.07
C ILE A 328 18.44 -2.01 15.36
N ASN A 329 17.97 -2.56 16.47
CA ASN A 329 18.36 -3.91 16.91
C ASN A 329 17.82 -5.05 16.02
N ILE A 330 16.67 -4.85 15.36
CA ILE A 330 16.04 -5.89 14.52
C ILE A 330 16.65 -6.03 13.12
N ILE A 331 17.56 -5.14 12.72
CA ILE A 331 18.21 -5.15 11.41
C ILE A 331 19.72 -5.09 11.53
N HIS A 332 20.40 -5.80 10.63
CA HIS A 332 21.85 -5.78 10.46
C HIS A 332 22.17 -5.69 8.97
N VAL A 333 23.33 -5.16 8.60
CA VAL A 333 23.69 -5.00 7.18
C VAL A 333 23.59 -6.34 6.42
N GLN A 334 23.95 -7.45 7.06
CA GLN A 334 23.90 -8.80 6.50
C GLN A 334 22.46 -9.32 6.30
N THR A 335 21.48 -8.77 7.00
CA THR A 335 20.07 -9.20 6.95
C THR A 335 19.14 -8.15 6.36
N LEU A 336 19.70 -7.04 5.84
CA LEU A 336 18.92 -6.00 5.19
C LEU A 336 18.32 -6.50 3.87
N THR A 337 17.02 -6.27 3.71
CA THR A 337 16.25 -6.56 2.52
C THR A 337 15.48 -5.32 2.07
N GLN A 338 14.85 -5.37 0.89
CA GLN A 338 13.95 -4.29 0.45
C GLN A 338 12.76 -4.09 1.41
N GLU A 339 12.39 -5.12 2.18
CA GLU A 339 11.22 -5.08 3.07
C GLU A 339 11.55 -4.42 4.41
N ASN A 340 12.73 -4.69 4.99
CA ASN A 340 13.08 -4.22 6.34
C ASN A 340 13.97 -2.96 6.35
N VAL A 341 14.53 -2.51 5.22
CA VAL A 341 15.33 -1.26 5.14
C VAL A 341 14.54 -0.02 5.58
N SER A 342 13.21 -0.09 5.52
CA SER A 342 12.29 0.92 6.06
C SER A 342 12.50 1.17 7.57
N CYS A 343 12.92 0.17 8.35
CA CYS A 343 13.21 0.33 9.78
C CYS A 343 14.35 1.33 10.00
N LEU A 344 15.43 1.25 9.21
CA LEU A 344 16.56 2.18 9.27
C LEU A 344 16.12 3.62 8.97
N ASN A 345 15.30 3.78 7.93
CA ASN A 345 14.75 5.09 7.57
C ASN A 345 13.85 5.65 8.68
N THR A 346 13.07 4.81 9.36
CA THR A 346 12.24 5.22 10.50
C THR A 346 13.09 5.64 11.70
N SER A 347 14.17 4.89 12.01
CA SER A 347 15.16 5.29 13.03
C SER A 347 15.79 6.65 12.73
N LEU A 348 16.18 6.87 11.47
CA LEU A 348 16.71 8.15 11.03
C LEU A 348 15.70 9.30 11.18
N VAL A 349 14.42 9.09 10.83
CA VAL A 349 13.39 10.11 11.07
C VAL A 349 13.31 10.50 12.55
N ILE A 350 13.31 9.53 13.47
CA ILE A 350 13.25 9.82 14.91
C ILE A 350 14.43 10.72 15.32
N LEU A 351 15.65 10.39 14.89
CA LEU A 351 16.86 11.17 15.20
C LEU A 351 16.90 12.52 14.49
N MET A 352 16.41 12.61 13.25
CA MET A 352 16.32 13.86 12.50
C MET A 352 15.40 14.86 13.18
N LEU A 353 14.29 14.40 13.74
CA LEU A 353 13.38 15.22 14.54
C LEU A 353 13.98 15.58 15.90
N ALA A 354 14.73 14.68 16.53
CA ALA A 354 15.51 15.00 17.73
C ALA A 354 16.57 16.07 17.44
N ARG A 355 17.27 15.99 16.30
CA ARG A 355 18.25 16.99 15.83
C ARG A 355 17.61 18.36 15.62
N ARG A 356 16.41 18.44 15.04
CA ARG A 356 15.67 19.72 14.89
C ARG A 356 15.37 20.41 16.22
N LYS A 357 15.33 19.65 17.31
CA LYS A 357 15.05 20.13 18.67
C LYS A 357 16.31 20.19 19.55
N ASP A 358 17.50 20.09 18.95
CA ASP A 358 18.80 20.07 19.63
C ASP A 358 18.95 18.95 20.69
N LYS A 359 18.24 17.82 20.49
CA LYS A 359 18.25 16.66 21.41
C LYS A 359 19.06 15.47 20.89
N LEU A 360 19.71 15.59 19.74
CA LEU A 360 20.44 14.46 19.13
C LEU A 360 21.49 13.84 20.07
N PRO A 361 22.39 14.60 20.74
CA PRO A 361 23.35 14.02 21.68
C PRO A 361 22.70 13.23 22.83
N PHE A 362 21.55 13.70 23.32
CA PHE A 362 20.81 13.03 24.37
C PHE A 362 20.30 11.66 23.90
N TYR A 363 19.74 11.59 22.69
CA TYR A 363 19.29 10.33 22.10
C TYR A 363 20.44 9.32 21.94
N LEU A 364 21.59 9.76 21.45
CA LEU A 364 22.77 8.88 21.31
C LEU A 364 23.25 8.41 22.68
N HIS A 365 23.34 9.29 23.67
CA HIS A 365 23.71 8.89 25.02
C HIS A 365 22.72 7.88 25.63
N THR A 366 21.41 8.09 25.46
CA THR A 366 20.40 7.14 25.96
C THR A 366 20.49 5.79 25.24
N LEU A 367 20.72 5.75 23.92
CA LEU A 367 20.95 4.48 23.22
C LEU A 367 22.14 3.71 23.80
N GLN A 368 23.25 4.40 24.09
CA GLN A 368 24.44 3.80 24.70
C GLN A 368 24.09 3.21 26.08
N GLN A 369 23.39 3.97 26.93
CA GLN A 369 22.95 3.48 28.24
C GLN A 369 22.05 2.25 28.15
N MET A 370 21.19 2.16 27.13
CA MET A 370 20.33 0.99 26.91
C MET A 370 21.15 -0.26 26.58
N GLU A 371 22.21 -0.17 25.76
CA GLU A 371 23.10 -1.31 25.49
C GLU A 371 23.80 -1.82 26.77
N TYR A 372 24.25 -0.90 27.62
CA TYR A 372 24.86 -1.22 28.90
C TYR A 372 23.90 -1.96 29.82
N THR A 373 22.65 -1.50 29.85
CA THR A 373 21.58 -2.12 30.66
C THR A 373 21.30 -3.55 30.19
N GLU A 374 21.31 -3.76 28.87
CA GLU A 374 21.07 -5.08 28.25
C GLU A 374 22.34 -5.96 28.17
N LYS A 375 23.48 -5.48 28.72
CA LYS A 375 24.76 -6.20 28.85
C LYS A 375 25.46 -6.56 27.53
N TYR A 376 25.34 -5.71 26.51
CA TYR A 376 26.09 -5.84 25.24
C TYR A 376 26.67 -4.50 24.74
N PRO A 377 27.57 -3.86 25.51
CA PRO A 377 28.09 -2.54 25.15
C PRO A 377 28.71 -2.52 23.74
N GLY A 378 28.39 -1.48 22.97
CA GLY A 378 28.87 -1.27 21.60
C GLY A 378 28.09 -2.01 20.52
N PHE A 379 27.18 -2.95 20.83
CA PHE A 379 26.49 -3.74 19.81
C PHE A 379 25.57 -2.91 18.88
N ILE A 380 24.64 -2.14 19.45
CA ILE A 380 23.69 -1.26 18.74
C ILE A 380 24.41 -0.10 18.07
N MET A 381 25.40 0.54 18.72
CA MET A 381 26.11 1.70 18.20
C MET A 381 26.99 1.32 17.01
N ASN A 382 27.77 0.23 17.09
CA ASN A 382 28.51 -0.26 15.93
C ASN A 382 27.57 -0.71 14.82
N ASN A 383 26.49 -1.45 15.16
CA ASN A 383 25.48 -1.84 14.17
C ASN A 383 24.88 -0.62 13.47
N PHE A 384 24.51 0.41 14.24
CA PHE A 384 23.90 1.61 13.68
C PHE A 384 24.87 2.37 12.78
N HIS A 385 26.14 2.49 13.19
CA HIS A 385 27.19 3.06 12.34
C HIS A 385 27.29 2.31 10.99
N SER A 386 27.35 0.97 11.01
CA SER A 386 27.41 0.14 9.81
C SER A 386 26.16 0.26 8.93
N LEU A 387 24.97 0.32 9.55
CA LEU A 387 23.71 0.56 8.85
C LEU A 387 23.70 1.92 8.14
N LEU A 388 24.24 2.98 8.76
CA LEU A 388 24.31 4.30 8.15
C LEU A 388 25.32 4.37 6.99
N ARG A 389 26.43 3.62 7.08
CA ARG A 389 27.35 3.45 5.94
C ARG A 389 26.66 2.76 4.77
N PHE A 390 25.90 1.69 5.03
CA PHE A 390 25.04 1.06 4.03
C PHE A 390 24.02 2.07 3.45
N TRP A 391 23.36 2.87 4.30
CA TRP A 391 22.39 3.88 3.85
C TRP A 391 23.00 4.86 2.85
N GLN A 392 24.23 5.34 3.10
CA GLN A 392 24.93 6.24 2.17
C GLN A 392 25.12 5.58 0.80
N GLN A 393 25.61 4.34 0.77
CA GLN A 393 25.80 3.58 -0.48
C GLN A 393 24.47 3.32 -1.20
N HIS A 394 23.41 3.04 -0.44
CA HIS A 394 22.10 2.69 -0.98
C HIS A 394 21.35 3.88 -1.59
N TYR A 395 21.34 5.03 -0.91
CA TYR A 395 20.47 6.17 -1.27
C TYR A 395 21.17 7.31 -2.02
N LEU A 396 22.50 7.51 -1.87
CA LEU A 396 23.18 8.64 -2.51
C LEU A 396 23.26 8.52 -4.04
N ASN A 397 23.14 7.30 -4.58
CA ASN A 397 23.24 7.02 -6.01
C ASN A 397 21.88 6.69 -6.67
N LYS A 398 20.76 6.84 -5.95
CA LYS A 398 19.41 6.44 -6.42
C LYS A 398 18.40 7.58 -6.30
N ASP A 399 18.18 8.29 -7.40
CA ASP A 399 17.27 9.46 -7.45
C ASP A 399 15.81 9.14 -7.12
N LYS A 400 15.33 7.94 -7.49
CA LYS A 400 13.94 7.54 -7.21
C LYS A 400 13.69 7.30 -5.73
N ASP A 401 14.57 6.54 -5.08
CA ASP A 401 14.39 6.13 -3.69
C ASP A 401 14.54 7.31 -2.73
N SER A 402 15.44 8.24 -3.05
CA SER A 402 15.60 9.51 -2.32
C SER A 402 14.38 10.43 -2.46
N THR A 403 13.81 10.56 -3.66
CA THR A 403 12.55 11.31 -3.88
C THR A 403 11.39 10.72 -3.09
N CYS A 404 11.29 9.38 -3.02
CA CYS A 404 10.27 8.70 -2.21
C CYS A 404 10.44 8.98 -0.71
N LEU A 405 11.68 9.04 -0.18
CA LEU A 405 11.92 9.41 1.22
C LEU A 405 11.48 10.85 1.51
N GLU A 406 11.82 11.79 0.62
CA GLU A 406 11.44 13.19 0.77
C GLU A 406 9.92 13.35 0.76
N ASN A 407 9.24 12.77 -0.22
CA ASN A 407 7.78 12.86 -0.35
C ASN A 407 7.05 12.20 0.82
N SER A 408 7.52 11.03 1.28
CA SER A 408 6.87 10.30 2.38
C SER A 408 7.07 10.96 3.75
N SER A 409 8.19 11.67 3.94
CA SER A 409 8.53 12.30 5.23
C SER A 409 8.24 13.79 5.31
N CYS A 410 8.09 14.47 4.16
CA CYS A 410 8.15 15.93 4.03
C CYS A 410 9.44 16.52 4.65
N ILE A 411 10.54 15.76 4.61
CA ILE A 411 11.86 16.23 5.03
C ILE A 411 12.77 16.20 3.80
N SER A 412 13.40 17.34 3.50
CA SER A 412 14.29 17.46 2.35
C SER A 412 15.40 16.41 2.39
N PHE A 413 15.69 15.78 1.26
CA PHE A 413 16.74 14.77 1.15
C PHE A 413 18.12 15.35 1.49
N THR A 414 18.33 16.65 1.30
CA THR A 414 19.51 17.36 1.81
C THR A 414 19.67 17.21 3.32
N TYR A 415 18.59 17.38 4.09
CA TYR A 415 18.64 17.24 5.55
C TYR A 415 18.86 15.78 6.00
N TRP A 416 18.37 14.81 5.22
CA TRP A 416 18.72 13.39 5.41
C TRP A 416 20.25 13.18 5.27
N LYS A 417 20.83 13.65 4.16
CA LYS A 417 22.28 13.54 3.89
C LYS A 417 23.12 14.20 4.98
N GLU A 418 22.76 15.41 5.38
CA GLU A 418 23.46 16.12 6.47
C GLU A 418 23.39 15.36 7.79
N THR A 419 22.21 14.85 8.15
CA THR A 419 22.05 14.12 9.43
C THR A 419 22.90 12.86 9.44
N VAL A 420 22.91 12.11 8.34
CA VAL A 420 23.75 10.91 8.21
C VAL A 420 25.23 11.28 8.26
N SER A 421 25.65 12.37 7.59
CA SER A 421 27.03 12.85 7.64
C SER A 421 27.47 13.27 9.04
N ILE A 422 26.58 13.89 9.83
CA ILE A 422 26.86 14.27 11.22
C ILE A 422 27.03 13.03 12.09
N LEU A 423 26.11 12.06 11.96
CA LEU A 423 26.15 10.81 12.71
C LEU A 423 27.40 9.96 12.41
N LEU A 424 27.87 10.01 11.16
CA LEU A 424 29.07 9.31 10.68
C LEU A 424 30.36 10.14 10.75
N SER A 425 30.35 11.29 11.42
CA SER A 425 31.58 12.08 11.58
C SER A 425 32.65 11.25 12.30
N PRO A 426 33.92 11.25 11.83
CA PRO A 426 35.01 10.53 12.49
C PRO A 426 35.49 11.24 13.76
N ASP A 427 35.05 12.48 14.00
CA ASP A 427 35.41 13.26 15.18
C ASP A 427 34.77 12.71 16.45
N ARG A 428 35.55 11.96 17.24
CA ARG A 428 35.16 11.39 18.54
C ARG A 428 34.87 12.42 19.63
N THR A 429 35.18 13.70 19.40
CA THR A 429 34.83 14.79 20.33
C THR A 429 33.45 15.36 20.02
N SER A 430 32.87 15.05 18.86
CA SER A 430 31.56 15.54 18.46
C SER A 430 30.45 14.80 19.21
N PRO A 431 29.61 15.48 20.01
CA PRO A 431 28.50 14.83 20.73
C PRO A 431 27.36 14.38 19.80
N CYS A 432 27.43 14.70 18.50
CA CYS A 432 26.45 14.29 17.51
C CYS A 432 26.91 13.10 16.65
N ALA A 433 28.15 12.63 16.84
CA ALA A 433 28.72 11.50 16.12
C ALA A 433 28.54 10.20 16.90
N ILE A 434 28.19 9.10 16.22
CA ILE A 434 27.99 7.79 16.87
C ILE A 434 29.29 7.29 17.50
N VAL A 435 30.43 7.52 16.84
CA VAL A 435 31.76 7.06 17.27
C VAL A 435 32.18 7.61 18.64
N SER A 436 31.60 8.72 19.08
CA SER A 436 31.82 9.33 20.39
C SER A 436 31.18 8.54 21.54
N TYR A 437 30.27 7.61 21.22
CA TYR A 437 29.53 6.78 22.18
C TYR A 437 29.93 5.30 22.12
N ILE A 438 31.00 4.97 21.41
CA ILE A 438 31.57 3.62 21.35
C ILE A 438 32.90 3.63 22.10
N ASP A 439 32.95 2.84 23.18
CA ASP A 439 34.19 2.67 23.92
C ASP A 439 35.22 1.95 23.05
N GLU A 440 36.48 2.32 23.20
CA GLU A 440 37.58 1.82 22.37
C GLU A 440 37.72 0.30 22.41
N ALA A 441 37.38 -0.32 23.55
CA ALA A 441 37.39 -1.78 23.71
C ALA A 441 36.34 -2.51 22.85
N TYR A 442 35.32 -1.81 22.36
CA TYR A 442 34.19 -2.38 21.60
C TYR A 442 34.10 -1.84 20.17
N MET A 443 35.07 -1.04 19.71
CA MET A 443 35.00 -0.39 18.41
C MET A 443 35.24 -1.38 17.25
N ASP A 444 34.28 -1.49 16.33
CA ASP A 444 34.33 -2.38 15.15
C ASP A 444 33.97 -1.61 13.86
N ILE A 445 34.53 -0.39 13.72
CA ILE A 445 34.13 0.59 12.70
C ILE A 445 35.05 0.57 11.47
N ASP A 446 36.26 0.03 11.61
CA ASP A 446 37.32 0.02 10.58
C ASP A 446 37.39 -1.29 9.79
N ARG A 447 36.46 -2.22 9.98
CA ARG A 447 36.30 -3.35 9.06
C ARG A 447 35.59 -2.83 7.81
N ASP A 448 36.40 -2.39 6.84
CA ASP A 448 35.91 -2.01 5.52
C ASP A 448 34.96 -3.09 4.96
N PHE A 449 33.90 -2.64 4.27
CA PHE A 449 33.02 -3.48 3.45
C PHE A 449 33.75 -4.01 2.20
N THR A 450 35.01 -4.40 2.33
CA THR A 450 35.78 -5.04 1.27
C THR A 450 35.53 -6.54 1.31
N GLU A 451 34.78 -6.97 0.30
CA GLU A 451 34.72 -8.33 -0.27
C GLU A 451 34.22 -9.46 0.64
N GLU A 452 32.91 -9.73 0.55
CA GLU A 452 32.37 -11.06 0.20
C GLU A 452 31.17 -10.93 -0.74
#